data_AF-A0A3D3RE36-F1
#
_entry.id   AF-A0A3D3RE36-F1
#
_cell.length_a   1.000
_cell.length_b   1.000
_cell.length_c   1.000
_cell.angle_alpha   90.00
_cell.angle_beta   90.00
_cell.angle_gamma   90.00
#
_symmetry.space_group_name_H-M   'P 1'
#
loop_
_entity.id
_entity.type
_entity.pdbx_description
1 polymer ?
#
loop_
_entity_poly.entity_id
_entity_poly.type
_entity_poly.pdbx_seq_one_letter_code
_entity_poly.pdbx_strand_id
1 'polypeptide(L)'
;MTNSKRQNRSSLLTLLLMTLIVFVMHAPAAWSQEMIGGRQYNSGNQFYHPLNQRTPPGVAGQWAAMSGQVQPGYIQPMKFSLPSTGTLTFYAGGPDQAIQKASPASIGFGVGYVYRVKISGMPEFPGVELYPTIELIDRLHPPAGLAEQYPVPVSFTAEDIELVLSGRMVTKVVYLERPQTAVPAQFDRQPTQTITAQKNLIAEADLLGRPMLILRMGGRLPSTRGEDPAFFGNGAPVLEVNPPTVKN
;
A
#
# COMPACT_ATOMS: atom_id res chain seq x y z
N MET A 1 -15.06 63.87 3.28
CA MET A 1 -15.76 63.01 4.27
C MET A 1 -16.53 61.96 3.48
N THR A 2 -16.54 60.65 3.70
CA THR A 2 -15.85 59.73 4.60
C THR A 2 -16.00 58.33 3.97
N ASN A 3 -14.87 57.65 3.92
CA ASN A 3 -14.57 56.23 3.71
C ASN A 3 -15.63 55.22 4.22
N SER A 4 -15.87 54.12 3.48
CA SER A 4 -16.17 52.81 4.07
C SER A 4 -15.99 51.68 3.05
N LYS A 5 -14.76 51.14 3.00
CA LYS A 5 -14.48 49.79 2.50
C LYS A 5 -15.35 48.77 3.25
N ARG A 6 -16.15 47.97 2.52
CA ARG A 6 -16.74 46.75 3.07
C ARG A 6 -15.98 45.54 2.53
N GLN A 7 -15.01 45.14 3.34
CA GLN A 7 -14.29 43.89 3.28
C GLN A 7 -15.19 42.79 3.87
N ASN A 8 -15.41 41.68 3.17
CA ASN A 8 -15.88 40.41 3.75
C ASN A 8 -15.41 39.29 2.81
N ARG A 9 -14.19 38.78 3.04
CA ARG A 9 -13.89 37.54 3.77
C ARG A 9 -14.31 36.30 2.97
N SER A 10 -13.45 35.94 2.01
CA SER A 10 -13.40 34.60 1.43
C SER A 10 -13.01 33.60 2.52
N SER A 11 -13.87 32.61 2.77
CA SER A 11 -13.51 31.46 3.59
C SER A 11 -12.62 30.53 2.75
N LEU A 12 -11.31 30.55 3.02
CA LEU A 12 -10.37 29.55 2.54
C LEU A 12 -10.75 28.20 3.18
N LEU A 13 -11.44 27.35 2.43
CA LEU A 13 -11.54 25.92 2.77
C LEU A 13 -10.13 25.35 2.73
N THR A 14 -9.59 25.09 3.92
CA THR A 14 -8.28 24.47 4.09
C THR A 14 -8.44 22.98 3.82
N LEU A 15 -7.91 22.53 2.69
CA LEU A 15 -7.92 21.14 2.25
C LEU A 15 -6.99 20.33 3.18
N LEU A 16 -7.56 19.54 4.08
CA LEU A 16 -6.82 18.64 4.96
C LEU A 16 -6.43 17.39 4.18
N LEU A 17 -5.26 17.41 3.54
CA LEU A 17 -4.71 16.24 2.87
C LEU A 17 -4.20 15.26 3.95
N MET A 18 -4.92 14.17 4.16
CA MET A 18 -4.51 13.14 5.11
C MET A 18 -3.30 12.38 4.59
N THR A 19 -2.26 12.38 5.41
CA THR A 19 -0.98 11.76 5.11
C THR A 19 -1.03 10.25 5.26
N LEU A 20 -0.33 9.60 4.34
CA LEU A 20 -0.22 8.16 4.22
C LEU A 20 1.26 7.81 4.30
N ILE A 21 1.77 7.44 5.48
CA ILE A 21 3.17 7.02 5.64
C ILE A 21 3.30 5.52 5.35
N VAL A 22 4.41 5.14 4.73
CA VAL A 22 4.79 3.75 4.45
C VAL A 22 5.86 3.31 5.44
N PHE A 23 5.73 2.15 6.08
CA PHE A 23 6.89 1.55 6.78
C PHE A 23 7.59 0.48 5.95
N VAL A 24 8.92 0.45 5.85
CA VAL A 24 9.70 -0.63 5.17
C VAL A 24 10.52 -1.44 6.18
N MET A 25 10.58 -2.76 6.02
CA MET A 25 11.44 -3.66 6.81
C MET A 25 12.25 -4.62 5.92
N HIS A 26 13.51 -4.90 6.31
CA HIS A 26 14.41 -5.88 5.67
C HIS A 26 14.69 -7.08 6.57
N ALA A 27 14.74 -8.29 6.00
CA ALA A 27 15.21 -9.49 6.69
C ALA A 27 16.21 -10.28 5.82
N PRO A 28 17.36 -10.73 6.37
CA PRO A 28 18.21 -11.72 5.71
C PRO A 28 17.64 -13.13 5.89
N ALA A 29 17.80 -13.98 4.88
CA ALA A 29 17.42 -15.38 4.94
C ALA A 29 18.54 -16.22 5.59
N ALA A 30 18.21 -16.97 6.64
CA ALA A 30 18.98 -18.14 7.07
C ALA A 30 18.10 -19.10 7.87
N TRP A 31 18.01 -20.33 7.39
CA TRP A 31 17.46 -21.48 8.10
C TRP A 31 18.59 -22.11 8.92
N SER A 32 18.45 -22.15 10.24
CA SER A 32 18.92 -23.25 11.07
C SER A 32 18.17 -23.20 12.40
N GLN A 33 17.60 -24.34 12.78
CA GLN A 33 16.98 -24.54 14.08
C GLN A 33 18.09 -24.69 15.13
N GLU A 34 17.94 -24.00 16.25
CA GLU A 34 18.21 -24.61 17.55
C GLU A 34 17.31 -23.95 18.60
N MET A 35 16.36 -24.73 19.10
CA MET A 35 15.48 -24.35 20.19
C MET A 35 16.24 -24.54 21.49
N ILE A 36 16.79 -23.45 22.03
CA ILE A 36 17.20 -23.38 23.43
C ILE A 36 16.28 -22.39 24.12
N GLY A 37 15.48 -22.93 25.04
CA GLY A 37 14.54 -22.18 25.86
C GLY A 37 15.25 -21.13 26.70
N GLY A 38 14.98 -19.87 26.38
CA GLY A 38 15.29 -18.74 27.23
C GLY A 38 14.23 -17.67 26.94
N ARG A 39 13.29 -17.48 27.87
CA ARG A 39 12.38 -16.33 27.84
C ARG A 39 13.21 -15.06 28.00
N GLN A 40 13.64 -14.48 26.90
CA GLN A 40 14.10 -13.10 26.88
C GLN A 40 12.85 -12.22 26.79
N TYR A 41 12.41 -11.75 27.96
CA TYR A 41 11.38 -10.73 28.10
C TYR A 41 11.86 -9.47 27.39
N ASN A 42 11.37 -9.23 26.18
CA ASN A 42 11.58 -7.96 25.49
C ASN A 42 10.49 -7.00 25.95
N SER A 43 10.86 -6.11 26.88
CA SER A 43 10.05 -5.01 27.39
C SER A 43 9.65 -4.07 26.25
N GLY A 44 8.35 -3.97 25.92
CA GLY A 44 7.89 -2.88 25.04
C GLY A 44 6.59 -2.97 24.26
N ASN A 45 5.72 -3.98 24.41
CA ASN A 45 4.31 -3.84 23.97
C ASN A 45 3.41 -4.92 24.63
N GLN A 46 2.45 -4.50 25.45
CA GLN A 46 1.58 -5.38 26.27
C GLN A 46 0.30 -5.88 25.57
N PHE A 47 0.20 -5.76 24.24
CA PHE A 47 -0.95 -6.29 23.50
C PHE A 47 -0.48 -7.37 22.52
N TYR A 48 -1.12 -8.55 22.59
CA TYR A 48 -0.94 -9.59 21.59
C TYR A 48 -1.51 -9.09 20.26
N HIS A 49 -0.63 -8.80 19.30
CA HIS A 49 -1.02 -8.50 17.94
C HIS A 49 -1.04 -9.80 17.12
N PRO A 50 -2.22 -10.28 16.68
CA PRO A 50 -2.35 -11.56 15.99
C PRO A 50 -1.74 -11.54 14.58
N LEU A 51 -1.60 -10.36 13.98
CA LEU A 51 -1.04 -10.15 12.64
C LEU A 51 0.31 -9.46 12.75
N ASN A 52 1.23 -9.85 11.87
CA ASN A 52 2.56 -9.25 11.71
C ASN A 52 3.03 -9.31 10.25
N GLN A 53 4.19 -8.72 9.95
CA GLN A 53 4.77 -8.68 8.60
C GLN A 53 4.98 -10.06 7.94
N ARG A 54 5.13 -11.13 8.74
CA ARG A 54 5.32 -12.50 8.26
C ARG A 54 4.00 -13.25 8.05
N THR A 55 2.88 -12.64 8.43
CA THR A 55 1.56 -13.24 8.22
C THR A 55 1.36 -13.49 6.73
N PRO A 56 0.91 -14.69 6.32
CA PRO A 56 0.66 -15.01 4.92
C PRO A 56 -0.32 -14.01 4.29
N PRO A 57 -0.11 -13.62 3.01
CA PRO A 57 -1.06 -12.77 2.30
C PRO A 57 -2.47 -13.36 2.31
N GLY A 58 -3.46 -12.52 2.57
CA GLY A 58 -4.89 -12.86 2.57
C GLY A 58 -5.48 -13.04 3.96
N VAL A 59 -4.66 -13.38 4.96
CA VAL A 59 -5.14 -13.55 6.34
C VAL A 59 -5.63 -12.23 6.93
N ALA A 60 -4.93 -11.12 6.69
CA ALA A 60 -5.34 -9.82 7.22
C ALA A 60 -6.62 -9.33 6.52
N GLY A 61 -6.73 -9.52 5.20
CA GLY A 61 -7.95 -9.23 4.45
C GLY A 61 -9.15 -10.06 4.90
N GLN A 62 -8.96 -11.36 5.14
CA GLN A 62 -10.00 -12.25 5.66
C GLN A 62 -10.45 -11.83 7.06
N TRP A 63 -9.52 -11.48 7.95
CA TRP A 63 -9.83 -11.00 9.30
C TRP A 63 -10.59 -9.67 9.26
N ALA A 64 -10.16 -8.73 8.41
CA ALA A 64 -10.86 -7.47 8.20
C ALA A 64 -12.30 -7.71 7.72
N ALA A 65 -12.51 -8.63 6.78
CA ALA A 65 -13.84 -9.00 6.30
C ALA A 65 -14.70 -9.64 7.41
N MET A 66 -14.15 -10.59 8.18
CA MET A 66 -14.85 -11.23 9.30
C MET A 66 -15.22 -10.27 10.42
N SER A 67 -14.40 -9.24 10.66
CA SER A 67 -14.67 -8.22 11.68
C SER A 67 -15.70 -7.16 11.24
N GLY A 68 -16.16 -7.22 9.98
CA GLY A 68 -17.10 -6.24 9.42
C GLY A 68 -16.45 -4.92 9.00
N GLN A 69 -15.11 -4.82 8.99
CA GLN A 69 -14.39 -3.63 8.54
C GLN A 69 -14.50 -3.41 7.03
N VAL A 70 -14.60 -4.51 6.27
CA VAL A 70 -14.69 -4.47 4.80
C VAL A 70 -16.15 -4.35 4.38
N GLN A 71 -16.45 -3.31 3.59
CA GLN A 71 -17.73 -3.21 2.89
C GLN A 71 -17.67 -4.00 1.58
N PRO A 72 -18.47 -5.06 1.40
CA PRO A 72 -18.49 -5.81 0.15
C PRO A 72 -18.83 -4.92 -1.04
N GLY A 73 -18.09 -5.09 -2.13
CA GLY A 73 -18.29 -4.34 -3.38
C GLY A 73 -17.75 -2.91 -3.39
N TYR A 74 -17.20 -2.40 -2.28
CA TYR A 74 -16.53 -1.11 -2.30
C TYR A 74 -15.21 -1.20 -3.08
N ILE A 75 -15.04 -0.29 -4.04
CA ILE A 75 -13.82 -0.15 -4.84
C ILE A 75 -13.04 1.03 -4.30
N GLN A 76 -11.83 0.77 -3.81
CA GLN A 76 -10.90 1.79 -3.35
C GLN A 76 -10.02 2.25 -4.51
N PRO A 77 -10.08 3.53 -4.92
CA PRO A 77 -9.12 4.08 -5.87
C PRO A 77 -7.72 4.10 -5.26
N MET A 78 -6.73 3.76 -6.07
CA MET A 78 -5.32 3.68 -5.70
C MET A 78 -4.47 4.34 -6.77
N LYS A 79 -3.35 4.93 -6.35
CA LYS A 79 -2.39 5.59 -7.25
C LYS A 79 -1.00 4.98 -7.04
N PHE A 80 -0.50 4.33 -8.07
CA PHE A 80 0.79 3.66 -8.08
C PHE A 80 1.85 4.54 -8.74
N SER A 81 3.06 4.53 -8.18
CA SER A 81 4.22 5.25 -8.70
C SER A 81 5.46 4.36 -8.66
N LEU A 82 6.24 4.42 -9.75
CA LEU A 82 7.58 3.84 -9.88
C LEU A 82 8.64 4.94 -9.67
N PRO A 83 9.94 4.59 -9.53
CA PRO A 83 10.99 5.59 -9.30
C PRO A 83 11.12 6.55 -10.49
N SER A 84 10.94 6.05 -11.71
CA SER A 84 10.87 6.85 -12.93
C SER A 84 9.65 6.43 -13.80
N THR A 85 9.88 6.08 -15.06
CA THR A 85 8.90 5.48 -15.96
C THR A 85 8.90 3.96 -15.82
N GLY A 86 7.87 3.33 -16.37
CA GLY A 86 7.74 1.89 -16.39
C GLY A 86 6.29 1.49 -16.57
N THR A 87 6.07 0.19 -16.58
CA THR A 87 4.77 -0.43 -16.78
C THR A 87 4.31 -1.10 -15.50
N LEU A 88 3.05 -0.83 -15.15
CA LEU A 88 2.30 -1.54 -14.11
C LEU A 88 1.22 -2.38 -14.79
N THR A 89 1.22 -3.68 -14.52
CA THR A 89 0.20 -4.61 -14.99
C THR A 89 -0.58 -5.15 -13.79
N PHE A 90 -1.88 -4.88 -13.75
CA PHE A 90 -2.78 -5.27 -12.67
C PHE A 90 -3.60 -6.48 -13.10
N TYR A 91 -3.53 -7.57 -12.33
CA TYR A 91 -4.22 -8.82 -12.66
C TYR A 91 -5.57 -8.94 -11.95
N ALA A 92 -6.60 -9.37 -12.68
CA ALA A 92 -7.99 -9.50 -12.22
C ALA A 92 -8.46 -10.98 -12.10
N GLY A 93 -7.53 -11.93 -11.91
CA GLY A 93 -7.86 -13.36 -11.76
C GLY A 93 -7.19 -14.32 -12.75
N GLY A 94 -6.24 -13.84 -13.56
CA GLY A 94 -5.43 -14.69 -14.44
C GLY A 94 -4.49 -13.86 -15.32
N PRO A 95 -3.52 -14.49 -16.00
CA PRO A 95 -2.52 -13.78 -16.81
C PRO A 95 -3.14 -13.00 -17.98
N ASP A 96 -4.24 -13.51 -18.56
CA ASP A 96 -4.93 -12.89 -19.70
C ASP A 96 -5.93 -11.81 -19.29
N GLN A 97 -6.27 -11.73 -18.00
CA GLN A 97 -7.19 -10.74 -17.44
C GLN A 97 -6.38 -9.67 -16.72
N ALA A 98 -5.70 -8.84 -17.50
CA ALA A 98 -4.78 -7.84 -16.99
C ALA A 98 -5.02 -6.45 -17.58
N ILE A 99 -4.87 -5.42 -16.75
CA ILE A 99 -4.90 -4.01 -17.16
C ILE A 99 -3.47 -3.48 -17.08
N GLN A 100 -2.95 -3.00 -18.20
CA GLN A 100 -1.59 -2.46 -18.29
C GLN A 100 -1.63 -0.93 -18.38
N LYS A 101 -0.86 -0.25 -17.53
CA LYS A 101 -0.77 1.22 -17.48
C LYS A 101 0.67 1.67 -17.30
N ALA A 102 1.02 2.80 -17.90
CA ALA A 102 2.29 3.47 -17.62
C ALA A 102 2.27 4.10 -16.22
N SER A 103 3.41 4.12 -15.53
CA SER A 103 3.59 4.86 -14.28
C SER A 103 3.62 6.38 -14.53
N PRO A 104 2.95 7.21 -13.69
CA PRO A 104 2.08 6.83 -12.58
C PRO A 104 0.72 6.32 -13.05
N ALA A 105 0.17 5.32 -12.36
CA ALA A 105 -1.07 4.65 -12.75
C ALA A 105 -2.14 4.73 -11.66
N SER A 106 -3.39 5.04 -12.06
CA SER A 106 -4.56 4.92 -11.19
C SER A 106 -5.38 3.67 -11.55
N ILE A 107 -5.77 2.92 -10.52
CA ILE A 107 -6.58 1.71 -10.62
C ILE A 107 -7.47 1.59 -9.37
N GLY A 108 -8.62 0.93 -9.48
CA GLY A 108 -9.52 0.64 -8.37
C GLY A 108 -9.46 -0.83 -7.99
N PHE A 109 -9.34 -1.11 -6.70
CA PHE A 109 -9.35 -2.46 -6.13
C PHE A 109 -10.51 -2.65 -5.16
N GLY A 110 -11.14 -3.81 -5.21
CA GLY A 110 -12.03 -4.29 -4.16
C GLY A 110 -11.30 -4.44 -2.81
N VAL A 111 -11.93 -3.98 -1.74
CA VAL A 111 -11.37 -4.09 -0.38
C VAL A 111 -11.56 -5.52 0.16
N GLY A 112 -10.60 -6.02 0.93
CA GLY A 112 -10.61 -7.36 1.52
C GLY A 112 -9.93 -8.44 0.67
N TYR A 113 -9.28 -8.06 -0.43
CA TYR A 113 -8.66 -8.98 -1.39
C TYR A 113 -7.14 -8.84 -1.47
N VAL A 114 -6.52 -9.84 -2.10
CA VAL A 114 -5.10 -9.88 -2.41
C VAL A 114 -4.92 -9.76 -3.92
N TYR A 115 -4.10 -8.80 -4.32
CA TYR A 115 -3.80 -8.49 -5.72
C TYR A 115 -2.36 -8.81 -6.06
N ARG A 116 -2.16 -9.32 -7.27
CA ARG A 116 -0.85 -9.37 -7.89
C ARG A 116 -0.70 -8.20 -8.85
N VAL A 117 0.43 -7.52 -8.76
CA VAL A 117 0.82 -6.49 -9.72
C VAL A 117 2.15 -6.90 -10.32
N LYS A 118 2.33 -6.75 -11.63
CA LYS A 118 3.62 -6.85 -12.29
C LYS A 118 4.19 -5.46 -12.52
N ILE A 119 5.46 -5.29 -12.19
CA ILE A 119 6.28 -4.11 -12.50
C ILE A 119 7.30 -4.53 -13.54
N SER A 120 7.41 -3.78 -14.64
CA SER A 120 8.41 -4.03 -15.69
C SER A 120 8.76 -2.77 -16.47
N GLY A 121 9.77 -2.87 -17.32
CA GLY A 121 10.12 -1.81 -18.27
C GLY A 121 10.68 -0.54 -17.62
N MET A 122 11.32 -0.68 -16.45
CA MET A 122 12.00 0.42 -15.75
C MET A 122 13.38 0.64 -16.41
N PRO A 123 13.68 1.85 -16.94
CA PRO A 123 14.96 2.12 -17.60
C PRO A 123 16.19 1.91 -16.69
N GLU A 124 16.07 2.25 -15.42
CA GLU A 124 17.12 2.10 -14.40
C GLU A 124 17.36 0.63 -13.98
N PHE A 125 16.40 -0.26 -14.26
CA PHE A 125 16.49 -1.70 -13.97
C PHE A 125 16.13 -2.54 -15.21
N PRO A 126 16.98 -2.57 -16.25
CA PRO A 126 16.67 -3.24 -17.52
C PRO A 126 16.41 -4.73 -17.34
N GLY A 127 15.32 -5.22 -17.95
CA GLY A 127 14.94 -6.64 -17.93
C GLY A 127 14.39 -7.14 -16.57
N VAL A 128 14.33 -6.29 -15.55
CA VAL A 128 13.77 -6.65 -14.25
C VAL A 128 12.25 -6.69 -14.33
N GLU A 129 11.68 -7.82 -13.88
CA GLU A 129 10.25 -7.99 -13.67
C GLU A 129 9.99 -8.38 -12.22
N LEU A 130 9.13 -7.61 -11.54
CA LEU A 130 8.77 -7.85 -10.15
C LEU A 130 7.27 -8.09 -10.03
N TYR A 131 6.90 -8.93 -9.06
CA TYR A 131 5.54 -9.41 -8.87
C TYR A 131 5.03 -9.14 -7.44
N PRO A 132 5.00 -7.87 -6.98
CA PRO A 132 4.52 -7.54 -5.66
C PRO A 132 3.07 -7.98 -5.42
N THR A 133 2.80 -8.31 -4.16
CA THR A 133 1.48 -8.63 -3.65
C THR A 133 0.95 -7.44 -2.85
N ILE A 134 -0.29 -7.03 -3.13
CA ILE A 134 -1.01 -5.98 -2.39
C ILE A 134 -2.21 -6.60 -1.71
N GLU A 135 -2.24 -6.57 -0.38
CA GLU A 135 -3.37 -7.00 0.43
C GLU A 135 -4.10 -5.76 0.95
N LEU A 136 -5.28 -5.47 0.41
CA LEU A 136 -6.06 -4.28 0.75
C LEU A 136 -7.05 -4.64 1.86
N ILE A 137 -6.89 -4.05 3.04
CA ILE A 137 -7.59 -4.47 4.26
C ILE A 137 -8.63 -3.46 4.75
N ASP A 138 -8.54 -2.20 4.32
CA ASP A 138 -9.48 -1.15 4.73
C ASP A 138 -9.69 -0.16 3.56
N ARG A 139 -10.61 0.80 3.75
CA ARG A 139 -10.98 1.84 2.81
C ARG A 139 -10.92 3.25 3.41
N LEU A 140 -10.82 4.21 2.50
CA LEU A 140 -10.99 5.61 2.82
C LEU A 140 -12.47 5.94 2.88
N HIS A 141 -12.78 7.01 3.62
CA HIS A 141 -14.12 7.57 3.75
C HIS A 141 -14.15 9.00 3.17
N PRO A 142 -13.91 9.16 1.86
CA PRO A 142 -13.96 10.47 1.23
C PRO A 142 -15.40 10.99 1.21
N PRO A 143 -15.60 12.32 1.05
CA PRO A 143 -16.93 12.86 0.82
C PRO A 143 -17.60 12.17 -0.38
N ALA A 144 -18.93 12.05 -0.33
CA ALA A 144 -19.70 11.35 -1.35
C ALA A 144 -19.38 11.89 -2.76
N GLY A 145 -19.08 10.97 -3.68
CA GLY A 145 -18.73 11.29 -5.07
C GLY A 145 -17.29 11.76 -5.30
N LEU A 146 -16.45 11.89 -4.25
CA LEU A 146 -15.05 12.34 -4.39
C LEU A 146 -14.03 11.21 -4.28
N ALA A 147 -14.43 9.94 -4.29
CA ALA A 147 -13.51 8.84 -4.02
C ALA A 147 -12.27 8.81 -4.94
N GLU A 148 -12.45 9.07 -6.23
CA GLU A 148 -11.34 9.13 -7.20
C GLU A 148 -10.38 10.31 -6.97
N GLN A 149 -10.81 11.34 -6.24
CA GLN A 149 -9.95 12.49 -5.87
C GLN A 149 -9.03 12.17 -4.68
N TYR A 150 -9.33 11.12 -3.92
CA TYR A 150 -8.57 10.68 -2.76
C TYR A 150 -8.11 9.22 -2.94
N PRO A 151 -7.27 8.92 -3.95
CA PRO A 151 -6.72 7.58 -4.08
C PRO A 151 -5.72 7.29 -2.95
N VAL A 152 -5.56 6.01 -2.59
CA VAL A 152 -4.49 5.56 -1.68
C VAL A 152 -3.18 5.50 -2.48
N PRO A 153 -2.17 6.34 -2.17
CA PRO A 153 -0.86 6.21 -2.83
C PRO A 153 -0.12 4.93 -2.45
N VAL A 154 0.54 4.36 -3.45
CA VAL A 154 1.48 3.25 -3.34
C VAL A 154 2.73 3.59 -4.14
N SER A 155 3.85 3.77 -3.45
CA SER A 155 5.12 4.10 -4.08
C SER A 155 6.10 2.93 -4.01
N PHE A 156 6.68 2.59 -5.17
CA PHE A 156 7.83 1.72 -5.31
C PHE A 156 9.04 2.60 -5.58
N THR A 157 9.98 2.62 -4.64
CA THR A 157 11.20 3.44 -4.70
C THR A 157 12.35 2.64 -5.31
N ALA A 158 13.40 3.34 -5.77
CA ALA A 158 14.58 2.68 -6.33
C ALA A 158 15.23 1.80 -5.26
N GLU A 159 15.27 2.28 -4.02
CA GLU A 159 15.78 1.58 -2.86
C GLU A 159 15.01 0.27 -2.61
N ASP A 160 13.68 0.27 -2.70
CA ASP A 160 12.88 -0.96 -2.55
C ASP A 160 13.29 -2.02 -3.60
N ILE A 161 13.46 -1.58 -4.85
CA ILE A 161 13.79 -2.46 -5.97
C ILE A 161 15.21 -3.00 -5.80
N GLU A 162 16.18 -2.16 -5.48
CA GLU A 162 17.56 -2.57 -5.20
C GLU A 162 17.63 -3.61 -4.07
N LEU A 163 16.85 -3.40 -3.01
CA LEU A 163 16.79 -4.32 -1.88
C LEU A 163 16.20 -5.66 -2.29
N VAL A 164 15.16 -5.65 -3.13
CA VAL A 164 14.58 -6.87 -3.71
C VAL A 164 15.58 -7.60 -4.61
N LEU A 165 16.29 -6.87 -5.47
CA LEU A 165 17.33 -7.43 -6.34
C LEU A 165 18.51 -8.00 -5.54
N SER A 166 18.77 -7.49 -4.33
CA SER A 166 19.74 -8.06 -3.39
C SER A 166 19.26 -9.33 -2.67
N GLY A 167 18.08 -9.85 -3.02
CA GLY A 167 17.49 -11.05 -2.44
C GLY A 167 16.74 -10.82 -1.13
N ARG A 168 16.37 -9.56 -0.82
CA ARG A 168 15.60 -9.24 0.39
C ARG A 168 14.11 -9.15 0.09
N MET A 169 13.29 -9.52 1.07
CA MET A 169 11.86 -9.22 1.05
C MET A 169 11.65 -7.81 1.59
N VAL A 170 10.97 -6.98 0.80
CA VAL A 170 10.44 -5.66 1.20
C VAL A 170 8.98 -5.84 1.59
N THR A 171 8.66 -5.55 2.84
CA THR A 171 7.27 -5.46 3.31
C THR A 171 6.95 -4.02 3.69
N LYS A 172 5.85 -3.53 3.14
CA LYS A 172 5.32 -2.20 3.37
C LYS A 172 3.93 -2.26 4.00
N VAL A 173 3.70 -1.43 5.02
CA VAL A 173 2.35 -1.14 5.50
C VAL A 173 2.07 0.32 5.24
N VAL A 174 0.96 0.55 4.57
CA VAL A 174 0.44 1.86 4.19
C VAL A 174 -0.74 2.12 5.11
N TYR A 175 -0.73 3.24 5.84
CA TYR A 175 -1.76 3.54 6.84
C TYR A 175 -2.26 4.97 6.75
N LEU A 176 -3.54 5.18 7.04
CA LEU A 176 -4.14 6.49 7.17
C LEU A 176 -3.86 7.04 8.58
N GLU A 177 -3.11 8.13 8.67
CA GLU A 177 -2.81 8.79 9.95
C GLU A 177 -4.08 9.21 10.71
N ARG A 178 -3.98 9.39 12.03
CA ARG A 178 -5.08 9.97 12.81
C ARG A 178 -5.11 11.48 12.64
N PRO A 179 -6.26 12.10 12.32
CA PRO A 179 -6.35 13.56 12.15
C PRO A 179 -5.89 14.34 13.39
N GLN A 180 -6.02 13.76 14.59
CA GLN A 180 -5.66 14.43 15.85
C GLN A 180 -4.14 14.52 16.07
N THR A 181 -3.36 13.66 15.41
CA THR A 181 -1.90 13.59 15.57
C THR A 181 -1.15 13.89 14.28
N ALA A 182 -1.85 13.98 13.15
CA ALA A 182 -1.28 14.29 11.86
C ALA A 182 -0.72 15.72 11.85
N VAL A 183 0.50 15.88 11.32
CA VAL A 183 1.10 17.19 11.06
C VAL A 183 0.68 17.61 9.66
N PRO A 184 -0.05 18.74 9.50
CA PRO A 184 -0.39 19.24 8.17
C PRO A 184 0.89 19.57 7.39
N ALA A 185 1.19 18.75 6.40
CA ALA A 185 2.37 18.93 5.55
C ALA A 185 2.04 18.46 4.13
N GLN A 186 2.57 19.18 3.15
CA GLN A 186 2.49 18.81 1.75
C GLN A 186 3.76 18.06 1.38
N PHE A 187 3.61 16.84 0.88
CA PHE A 187 4.73 16.00 0.47
C PHE A 187 4.69 15.77 -1.04
N ASP A 188 5.83 15.93 -1.70
CA ASP A 188 5.98 15.62 -3.13
C ASP A 188 5.91 14.11 -3.40
N ARG A 189 6.30 13.32 -2.41
CA ARG A 189 6.29 11.85 -2.44
C ARG A 189 5.71 11.31 -1.15
N GLN A 190 5.25 10.06 -1.19
CA GLN A 190 4.74 9.39 -0.02
C GLN A 190 5.85 9.25 1.04
N PRO A 191 5.71 9.85 2.24
CA PRO A 191 6.72 9.71 3.30
C PRO A 191 6.87 8.24 3.69
N THR A 192 8.12 7.80 3.83
CA THR A 192 8.46 6.42 4.18
C THR A 192 9.35 6.42 5.43
N GLN A 193 9.03 5.55 6.39
CA GLN A 193 9.82 5.36 7.62
C GLN A 193 10.31 3.92 7.71
N THR A 194 11.60 3.70 7.92
CA THR A 194 12.10 2.33 8.13
C THR A 194 12.02 1.96 9.61
N ILE A 195 11.59 0.73 9.92
CA ILE A 195 11.67 0.19 11.29
C ILE A 195 12.56 -1.03 11.36
N THR A 196 13.03 -1.29 12.57
CA THR A 196 13.87 -2.46 12.89
C THR A 196 13.10 -3.76 12.70
N ALA A 197 13.79 -4.81 12.27
CA ALA A 197 13.21 -6.12 12.02
C ALA A 197 12.53 -6.79 13.23
N GLN A 198 12.88 -6.35 14.44
CA GLN A 198 12.38 -6.87 15.71
C GLN A 198 10.97 -6.36 16.05
N LYS A 199 10.51 -5.28 15.40
CA LYS A 199 9.20 -4.68 15.62
C LYS A 199 8.15 -5.32 14.71
N ASN A 200 6.90 -5.31 15.17
CA ASN A 200 5.76 -5.72 14.35
C ASN A 200 5.30 -4.56 13.47
N LEU A 201 5.54 -4.67 12.17
CA LEU A 201 5.25 -3.62 11.20
C LEU A 201 3.77 -3.20 11.17
N ILE A 202 2.86 -4.18 11.28
CA ILE A 202 1.41 -3.93 11.25
C ILE A 202 0.99 -3.23 12.54
N ALA A 203 1.53 -3.67 13.69
CA ALA A 203 1.24 -3.04 14.98
C ALA A 203 1.76 -1.60 15.04
N GLU A 204 2.96 -1.32 14.53
CA GLU A 204 3.51 0.04 14.50
C GLU A 204 2.67 0.97 13.61
N ALA A 205 2.21 0.48 12.45
CA ALA A 205 1.28 1.22 11.60
C ALA A 205 -0.07 1.47 12.29
N ASP A 206 -0.60 0.48 13.01
CA ASP A 206 -1.83 0.60 13.81
C ASP A 206 -1.68 1.57 14.99
N LEU A 207 -0.49 1.66 15.59
CA LEU A 207 -0.19 2.66 16.61
C LEU A 207 -0.20 4.09 16.05
N LEU A 208 0.11 4.29 14.78
CA LEU A 208 0.21 5.62 14.16
C LEU A 208 -1.05 6.03 13.39
N GLY A 209 -1.84 5.06 12.93
CA GLY A 209 -3.07 5.30 12.19
C GLY A 209 -3.83 4.02 11.91
N ARG A 210 -4.64 4.02 10.85
CA ARG A 210 -5.40 2.86 10.39
C ARG A 210 -4.68 2.17 9.23
N PRO A 211 -4.18 0.94 9.39
CA PRO A 211 -3.59 0.19 8.29
C PRO A 211 -4.59 0.02 7.15
N MET A 212 -4.20 0.44 5.95
CA MET A 212 -5.03 0.42 4.74
C MET A 212 -4.67 -0.77 3.86
N LEU A 213 -3.38 -1.01 3.66
CA LEU A 213 -2.89 -2.14 2.87
C LEU A 213 -1.52 -2.61 3.33
N ILE A 214 -1.21 -3.85 2.94
CA ILE A 214 0.08 -4.49 3.12
C ILE A 214 0.65 -4.85 1.74
N LEU A 215 1.82 -4.34 1.43
CA LEU A 215 2.56 -4.60 0.20
C LEU A 215 3.75 -5.50 0.52
N ARG A 216 3.96 -6.55 -0.28
CA ARG A 216 5.09 -7.47 -0.16
C ARG A 216 5.77 -7.65 -1.51
N MET A 217 7.09 -7.48 -1.58
CA MET A 217 7.90 -7.60 -2.79
C MET A 217 9.21 -8.32 -2.49
N GLY A 218 9.74 -9.07 -3.45
CA GLY A 218 10.94 -9.92 -3.28
C GLY A 218 10.61 -11.38 -2.98
N GLY A 219 9.41 -11.82 -3.36
CA GLY A 219 8.96 -13.21 -3.28
C GLY A 219 8.99 -13.93 -4.64
N ARG A 220 8.08 -14.90 -4.80
CA ARG A 220 7.97 -15.77 -5.99
C ARG A 220 7.78 -14.98 -7.29
N LEU A 221 8.57 -15.33 -8.30
CA LEU A 221 8.34 -15.05 -9.72
C LEU A 221 7.42 -16.13 -10.31
N PRO A 222 6.64 -15.84 -11.38
CA PRO A 222 5.94 -16.87 -12.12
C PRO A 222 6.95 -17.82 -12.77
N SER A 223 6.61 -19.11 -12.81
CA SER A 223 7.44 -20.11 -13.44
C SER A 223 7.48 -19.95 -14.96
N THR A 224 8.60 -20.32 -15.56
CA THR A 224 8.85 -20.22 -17.01
C THR A 224 8.01 -21.18 -17.85
N ARG A 225 7.35 -22.17 -17.23
CA ARG A 225 6.49 -23.17 -17.89
C ARG A 225 5.00 -22.83 -17.81
N GLY A 226 4.65 -21.66 -17.27
CA GLY A 226 3.28 -21.28 -16.98
C GLY A 226 2.95 -21.50 -15.50
N GLU A 227 2.36 -20.49 -14.88
CA GLU A 227 2.02 -20.47 -13.47
C GLU A 227 0.53 -20.80 -13.27
N ASP A 228 0.19 -21.37 -12.11
CA ASP A 228 -1.21 -21.50 -11.69
C ASP A 228 -1.90 -20.12 -11.75
N PRO A 229 -3.08 -19.98 -12.38
CA PRO A 229 -3.85 -18.74 -12.38
C PRO A 229 -3.99 -18.10 -11.00
N ALA A 230 -4.06 -18.90 -9.93
CA ALA A 230 -4.11 -18.43 -8.55
C ALA A 230 -2.92 -17.55 -8.13
N PHE A 231 -1.77 -17.65 -8.80
CA PHE A 231 -0.62 -16.76 -8.57
C PHE A 231 -0.95 -15.30 -8.89
N PHE A 232 -1.75 -15.08 -9.94
CA PHE A 232 -2.16 -13.76 -10.43
C PHE A 232 -3.37 -13.18 -9.67
N GLY A 233 -3.96 -13.95 -8.76
CA GLY A 233 -5.09 -13.55 -7.94
C GLY A 233 -6.25 -14.53 -8.05
N ASN A 234 -7.27 -14.29 -7.24
CA ASN A 234 -8.43 -15.19 -7.09
C ASN A 234 -9.71 -14.64 -7.76
N GLY A 235 -9.58 -13.79 -8.77
CA GLY A 235 -10.73 -13.13 -9.42
C GLY A 235 -11.26 -11.91 -8.68
N ALA A 236 -10.45 -11.31 -7.80
CA ALA A 236 -10.80 -10.09 -7.09
C ALA A 236 -11.06 -8.93 -8.07
N PRO A 237 -12.05 -8.04 -7.80
CA PRO A 237 -12.37 -6.93 -8.70
C PRO A 237 -11.19 -5.98 -8.89
N VAL A 238 -10.85 -5.73 -10.15
CA VAL A 238 -9.92 -4.67 -10.59
C VAL A 238 -10.63 -3.84 -11.65
N LEU A 239 -10.68 -2.53 -11.44
CA LEU A 239 -11.38 -1.60 -12.33
C LEU A 239 -10.47 -0.44 -12.70
N GLU A 240 -10.60 0.04 -13.93
CA GLU A 240 -10.05 1.34 -14.26
C GLU A 240 -10.82 2.44 -13.52
N VAL A 241 -10.08 3.33 -12.87
CA VAL A 241 -10.63 4.55 -12.27
C VAL A 241 -10.12 5.74 -13.06
N ASN A 242 -10.98 6.73 -13.26
CA ASN A 242 -10.55 7.94 -13.94
C ASN A 242 -9.69 8.77 -12.98
N PRO A 243 -8.58 9.36 -13.44
CA PRO A 243 -7.89 10.35 -12.62
C PRO A 243 -8.84 11.54 -12.39
N PRO A 244 -8.76 12.19 -11.21
CA PRO A 244 -9.61 13.33 -10.92
C PRO A 244 -9.38 14.42 -11.98
N THR A 245 -10.47 14.89 -12.58
CA THR A 245 -10.42 15.99 -13.55
C THR A 245 -10.00 17.25 -12.80
N VAL A 246 -8.75 17.68 -12.96
CA VAL A 246 -8.31 18.99 -12.46
C VAL A 246 -9.06 20.04 -13.27
N LYS A 247 -10.09 20.64 -12.68
CA LYS A 247 -10.66 21.87 -13.23
C LYS A 247 -9.66 22.98 -12.91
N ASN A 248 -8.99 23.46 -13.96
CA ASN A 248 -8.16 24.67 -13.92
C ASN A 248 -8.98 25.89 -13.52
#